data_AF-A0A396J9W4-F1
#
_entry.id   AF-A0A396J9W4-F1
#
_cell.length_a   1.000
_cell.length_b   1.000
_cell.length_c   1.000
_cell.angle_alpha   90.00
_cell.angle_beta   90.00
_cell.angle_gamma   90.00
#
_symmetry.space_group_name_H-M   'P 1'
#
loop_
_entity.id
_entity.type
_entity.pdbx_description
1 polymer ?
#
loop_
_entity_poly.entity_id
_entity_poly.type
_entity_poly.pdbx_seq_one_letter_code
_entity_poly.pdbx_strand_id
1 'polypeptide(L)'
;MLPAQINMRNSEGLTAQEVFSKEHQKLRENAESWMKKTAESCMLISAVIATGVFAAATTVPGGIDDTGKPNYLKKPSFLVFVLKQLITILV
;
A
#
# COMPACT_ATOMS: atom_id res chain seq x y z
N MET A 1 18.05 -20.64 22.37
CA MET A 1 17.68 -20.16 23.72
C MET A 1 16.99 -21.30 24.44
N LEU A 2 17.46 -21.72 25.62
CA LEU A 2 16.83 -22.80 26.37
C LEU A 2 15.48 -22.32 26.95
N PRO A 3 14.41 -23.13 26.94
CA PRO A 3 13.08 -22.72 27.45
C PRO A 3 13.10 -22.21 28.89
N ALA A 4 14.00 -22.76 29.72
CA ALA A 4 14.19 -22.37 31.11
C ALA A 4 14.72 -20.92 31.27
N GLN A 5 15.40 -20.36 30.27
CA GLN A 5 16.02 -19.03 30.36
C GLN A 5 15.09 -17.89 29.95
N ILE A 6 13.92 -18.20 29.36
CA ILE A 6 12.96 -17.18 28.90
C ILE A 6 12.38 -16.40 30.08
N ASN A 7 12.13 -17.09 31.20
CA ASN A 7 11.57 -16.51 32.42
C ASN A 7 12.63 -16.17 33.48
N MET A 8 13.92 -16.39 33.21
CA MET A 8 14.98 -15.99 34.14
C MET A 8 15.05 -14.46 34.22
N ARG A 9 15.23 -13.97 35.44
CA ARG A 9 15.39 -12.54 35.73
C ARG A 9 16.87 -12.21 35.92
N ASN A 10 17.31 -11.08 35.38
CA ASN A 10 18.64 -10.55 35.61
C ASN A 10 18.74 -9.97 37.05
N SER A 11 19.90 -9.40 37.40
CA SER A 11 20.16 -8.74 38.69
C SER A 11 19.23 -7.56 38.99
N GLU A 12 18.62 -6.98 37.96
CA GLU A 12 17.63 -5.89 38.06
C GLU A 12 16.19 -6.40 38.17
N GLY A 13 15.98 -7.73 38.21
CA GLY A 13 14.65 -8.34 38.27
C GLY A 13 13.90 -8.35 36.94
N LEU A 14 14.55 -8.07 35.81
CA LEU A 14 13.95 -8.03 34.48
C LEU A 14 14.19 -9.33 33.72
N THR A 15 13.17 -9.79 33.00
CA THR A 15 13.25 -10.90 32.05
C THR A 15 13.93 -10.47 30.76
N ALA A 16 14.43 -11.43 29.98
CA ALA A 16 15.06 -11.16 28.68
C ALA A 16 14.12 -10.37 27.73
N GLN A 17 12.81 -10.65 27.77
CA GLN A 17 11.81 -9.93 26.96
C GLN A 17 11.63 -8.48 27.38
N GLU A 18 11.64 -8.19 28.69
CA GLU A 18 11.54 -6.82 29.22
C GLU A 18 12.76 -5.99 28.84
N VAL A 19 13.97 -6.55 28.99
CA VAL A 19 15.21 -5.88 28.57
C VAL A 19 15.19 -5.61 27.07
N PHE A 20 14.85 -6.61 26.25
CA PHE A 20 14.76 -6.43 24.80
C PHE A 20 13.75 -5.34 24.41
N SER A 21 12.57 -5.35 25.04
CA SER A 21 11.52 -4.36 24.77
C SER A 21 11.92 -2.95 25.17
N LYS A 22 12.66 -2.79 26.27
CA LYS A 22 13.17 -1.49 26.73
C LYS A 22 14.24 -0.95 25.78
N GLU A 23 15.22 -1.77 25.42
CA GLU A 23 16.31 -1.37 24.52
C GLU A 23 15.78 -1.03 23.10
N HIS A 24 14.78 -1.77 22.63
CA HIS A 24 14.21 -1.56 21.29
C HIS A 24 12.97 -0.66 21.28
N GLN A 25 12.60 -0.03 22.40
CA GLN A 25 11.39 0.80 22.49
C GLN A 25 11.41 1.92 21.44
N LYS A 26 12.52 2.67 21.35
CA LYS A 26 12.66 3.75 20.38
C LYS A 26 12.57 3.26 18.94
N LEU A 27 13.16 2.09 18.63
CA LEU A 27 13.07 1.50 17.30
C LEU A 27 11.62 1.11 16.98
N ARG A 28 10.88 0.59 17.96
CA ARG A 28 9.47 0.22 17.82
C ARG A 28 8.59 1.44 17.55
N GLU A 29 8.78 2.52 18.29
CA GLU A 29 8.08 3.80 18.09
C GLU A 29 8.37 4.40 16.70
N ASN A 30 9.64 4.35 16.27
CA ASN A 30 10.04 4.81 14.95
C ASN A 30 9.43 3.97 13.83
N ALA A 31 9.41 2.64 13.99
CA ALA A 31 8.80 1.73 13.03
C ALA A 31 7.29 1.95 12.93
N GLU A 32 6.61 2.17 14.06
CA GLU A 32 5.19 2.51 14.09
C GLU A 32 4.92 3.84 13.35
N SER A 33 5.70 4.88 13.64
CA SER A 33 5.58 6.18 12.97
C SER A 33 5.86 6.08 11.48
N TRP A 34 6.91 5.35 11.08
CA TRP A 34 7.24 5.12 9.67
C TRP A 34 6.12 4.38 8.95
N MET A 35 5.59 3.31 9.55
CA MET A 35 4.51 2.54 8.94
C MET A 35 3.22 3.35 8.81
N LYS A 36 2.87 4.17 9.81
CA LYS A 36 1.74 5.10 9.73
C LYS A 36 1.90 6.10 8.58
N LYS A 37 3.05 6.78 8.51
CA LYS A 37 3.33 7.76 7.43
C LYS A 37 3.29 7.12 6.05
N THR A 38 3.86 5.92 5.90
CA THR A 38 3.81 5.18 4.64
C THR A 38 2.38 4.79 4.28
N ALA A 39 1.59 4.32 5.25
CA ALA A 39 0.18 3.99 5.03
C ALA A 39 -0.63 5.22 4.62
N GLU A 40 -0.48 6.34 5.31
CA GLU A 40 -1.15 7.62 4.97
C GLU A 40 -0.79 8.08 3.56
N SER A 41 0.50 8.09 3.21
CA SER A 41 0.97 8.46 1.87
C SER A 41 0.39 7.52 0.80
N CYS A 42 0.43 6.21 1.04
CA CYS A 42 -0.14 5.21 0.13
C CYS A 42 -1.64 5.42 -0.07
N MET A 43 -2.41 5.62 1.01
CA MET A 43 -3.85 5.88 0.93
C MET A 43 -4.17 7.11 0.08
N LEU A 44 -3.39 8.19 0.21
CA LEU A 44 -3.56 9.39 -0.62
C LEU A 44 -3.28 9.09 -2.11
N ILE A 45 -2.19 8.38 -2.41
CA ILE A 45 -1.85 7.98 -3.78
C ILE A 45 -2.95 7.09 -4.36
N SER A 46 -3.39 6.07 -3.62
CA SER A 46 -4.47 5.18 -4.02
C SER A 46 -5.78 5.93 -4.25
N ALA A 47 -6.12 6.93 -3.42
CA ALA A 47 -7.32 7.74 -3.60
C ALA A 47 -7.27 8.57 -4.90
N VAL A 48 -6.11 9.14 -5.23
CA VAL A 48 -5.90 9.87 -6.49
C VAL A 48 -6.01 8.92 -7.69
N ILE A 49 -5.39 7.75 -7.61
CA ILE A 49 -5.49 6.71 -8.65
C ILE A 49 -6.96 6.29 -8.85
N ALA A 50 -7.67 5.96 -7.78
CA ALA A 50 -9.07 5.56 -7.83
C ALA A 50 -9.94 6.64 -8.47
N THR A 51 -9.71 7.90 -8.10
CA THR A 51 -10.41 9.05 -8.69
C THR A 51 -10.12 9.17 -10.19
N GLY A 52 -8.85 9.03 -10.60
CA GLY A 52 -8.45 9.07 -12.00
C GLY A 52 -9.05 7.94 -12.83
N VAL A 53 -9.02 6.71 -12.32
CA VAL A 53 -9.62 5.53 -12.97
C VAL A 53 -11.13 5.67 -13.07
N PHE A 54 -11.80 6.17 -12.03
CA PHE A 54 -13.23 6.42 -12.05
C PHE A 54 -13.61 7.43 -13.13
N ALA A 55 -12.91 8.57 -13.20
CA ALA A 55 -13.14 9.58 -14.24
C ALA A 55 -12.89 9.03 -15.65
N ALA A 56 -11.88 8.17 -15.81
CA ALA A 56 -11.58 7.47 -17.06
C ALA A 56 -12.65 6.45 -17.47
N ALA A 57 -13.27 5.76 -16.50
CA ALA A 57 -14.35 4.81 -16.74
C ALA A 57 -15.66 5.51 -17.13
N THR A 58 -15.97 6.66 -16.52
CA THR A 58 -17.17 7.45 -16.88
C THR A 58 -16.97 8.22 -18.18
N THR A 59 -15.73 8.57 -18.52
CA THR A 59 -15.40 9.43 -19.67
C THR A 59 -14.48 8.70 -20.64
N VAL A 60 -15.00 7.63 -21.25
CA VAL A 60 -14.23 6.84 -22.22
C VAL A 60 -13.82 7.74 -23.39
N PRO A 61 -12.52 7.91 -23.68
CA PRO A 61 -12.07 8.77 -24.76
C PRO A 61 -12.63 8.27 -26.10
N GLY A 62 -13.32 9.16 -26.82
CA GLY A 62 -14.02 8.83 -28.07
C GLY A 62 -15.46 8.38 -27.90
N GLY A 63 -15.94 8.17 -26.67
CA GLY A 63 -17.29 7.69 -26.40
C GLY A 63 -17.47 6.20 -26.72
N ILE A 64 -18.73 5.79 -26.62
CA ILE A 64 -19.19 4.42 -26.79
C ILE A 64 -20.11 4.40 -28.01
N ASP A 65 -20.06 3.34 -28.83
CA ASP A 65 -20.99 3.13 -29.95
C ASP A 65 -22.37 2.64 -29.47
N ASP A 66 -23.33 2.59 -30.40
CA ASP A 66 -24.71 2.12 -30.13
C ASP A 66 -24.78 0.65 -29.69
N THR A 67 -23.69 -0.10 -29.87
CA THR A 67 -23.51 -1.49 -29.43
C THR A 67 -22.81 -1.62 -28.07
N GLY A 68 -22.47 -0.50 -27.42
CA GLY A 68 -21.79 -0.49 -26.12
C GLY A 68 -20.28 -0.67 -26.17
N LYS A 69 -19.64 -0.55 -27.34
CA LYS A 69 -18.18 -0.70 -27.51
C LYS A 69 -17.46 0.66 -27.59
N PRO A 70 -16.25 0.78 -27.02
CA PRO A 70 -15.44 1.99 -27.17
C PRO A 70 -15.13 2.31 -28.63
N ASN A 71 -15.42 3.54 -29.08
CA ASN A 71 -15.22 3.96 -30.47
C ASN A 71 -13.75 3.86 -30.93
N TYR A 72 -12.80 3.96 -30.01
CA TYR A 72 -11.37 3.86 -30.30
C TYR A 72 -10.75 2.49 -30.01
N LEU A 73 -11.55 1.43 -29.82
CA LEU A 73 -11.05 0.08 -29.47
C LEU A 73 -9.91 -0.41 -30.40
N LYS A 74 -9.98 -0.10 -31.70
CA LYS A 74 -8.98 -0.51 -32.70
C LYS A 74 -7.78 0.43 -32.83
N LYS A 75 -7.75 1.57 -32.12
CA LYS A 75 -6.64 2.52 -32.20
C LYS A 75 -5.52 2.14 -31.23
N PRO A 76 -4.24 2.26 -31.65
CA PRO A 76 -3.11 1.94 -30.79
C PRO A 76 -3.05 2.84 -29.54
N SER A 77 -3.53 4.08 -29.63
CA SER A 77 -3.63 5.00 -28.49
C SER A 77 -4.56 4.49 -27.39
N PHE A 78 -5.67 3.83 -27.76
CA PHE A 78 -6.60 3.23 -26.80
C PHE A 78 -5.97 2.02 -26.11
N LEU A 79 -5.24 1.18 -26.85
CA LEU A 79 -4.51 0.06 -26.26
C LEU A 79 -3.48 0.53 -25.22
N VAL A 80 -2.68 1.55 -25.57
CA VAL A 80 -1.71 2.15 -24.63
C VAL A 80 -2.42 2.74 -23.40
N PHE A 81 -3.57 3.39 -23.58
CA PHE A 81 -4.38 3.92 -22.48
C PHE A 81 -4.86 2.82 -21.52
N VAL A 82 -5.41 1.72 -22.05
CA VAL A 82 -5.87 0.59 -21.23
C VAL A 82 -4.70 -0.08 -20.51
N LEU A 83 -3.58 -0.31 -21.19
CA LEU A 83 -2.37 -0.88 -20.57
C LEU A 83 -1.84 0.00 -19.44
N LYS A 84 -1.81 1.33 -19.63
CA LYS A 84 -1.42 2.26 -18.57
C LYS A 84 -2.37 2.21 -17.38
N GLN A 85 -3.69 2.20 -17.62
CA GLN A 85 -4.66 2.06 -16.54
C GLN A 85 -4.47 0.76 -15.75
N LEU A 86 -4.23 -0.37 -16.43
CA LEU A 86 -3.98 -1.66 -15.75
C LEU A 86 -2.72 -1.61 -14.88
N ILE A 87 -1.64 -1.01 -15.36
CA ILE A 87 -0.41 -0.84 -14.57
C ILE A 87 -0.66 0.08 -13.37
N THR A 88 -1.40 1.18 -13.56
CA THR A 88 -1.73 2.12 -12.48
C THR A 88 -2.65 1.51 -11.42
N ILE A 89 -3.51 0.55 -11.76
CA ILE A 89 -4.37 -0.16 -10.78
C ILE A 89 -3.59 -1.25 -10.04
N LEU A 90 -2.58 -1.85 -10.68
CA LEU A 90 -1.77 -2.92 -10.10
C LEU A 90 -0.78 -2.42 -9.03
N VAL A 91 -0.27 -1.20 -9.21
CA VAL A 91 0.69 -0.54 -8.32
C VAL A 91 -0.05 0.22 -7.22
#